data_AF-A0A7X1HC20-F1
#
_entry.id   AF-A0A7X1HC20-F1
#
_cell.length_a   1.000
_cell.length_b   1.000
_cell.length_c   1.000
_cell.angle_alpha   90.00
_cell.angle_beta   90.00
_cell.angle_gamma   90.00
#
_symmetry.space_group_name_H-M   'P 1'
#
loop_
_entity.id
_entity.type
_entity.pdbx_description
1 polymer ?
#
loop_
_entity_poly.entity_id
_entity_poly.type
_entity_poly.pdbx_seq_one_letter_code
_entity_poly.pdbx_strand_id
1 'polypeptide(L)'
;MESDDLPFKKLKKLLEGDHLHISLQLRVASMYMIIYEDLRDTIEQRVTGFFANDWELVDGKLLPTELSEEYRTLLRGKSKFKACRDFLREFGATSSEDEEFIVKFISYRGEVAHRLYWIMLDDNEPELDLEMLIQALSLSVKIERWWIKNIELPTNPDFDGIDVSLDEIEPGRHLFLRQLIRVAFQDVLDASESRV
;
A
#
# COMPACT_ATOMS: atom_id res chain seq x y z
N MET A 1 -24.23 29.28 -20.50
CA MET A 1 -24.03 29.21 -19.04
C MET A 1 -22.62 29.70 -18.80
N GLU A 2 -22.49 30.90 -18.24
CA GLU A 2 -21.17 31.46 -17.90
C GLU A 2 -20.61 30.68 -16.69
N SER A 3 -19.28 30.56 -16.56
CA SER A 3 -18.66 29.76 -15.46
C SER A 3 -18.98 30.33 -14.07
N ASP A 4 -19.39 31.60 -13.99
CA ASP A 4 -19.81 32.28 -12.76
C ASP A 4 -21.13 31.77 -12.18
N ASP A 5 -21.96 31.06 -12.97
CA ASP A 5 -23.24 30.51 -12.51
C ASP A 5 -23.13 29.10 -11.89
N LEU A 6 -21.92 28.53 -11.82
CA LEU A 6 -21.71 27.17 -11.33
C LEU A 6 -21.72 27.10 -9.79
N PRO A 7 -22.41 26.11 -9.20
CA PRO A 7 -22.58 26.02 -7.75
C PRO A 7 -21.32 25.57 -6.99
N PHE A 8 -20.35 24.95 -7.69
CA PHE A 8 -19.14 24.39 -7.07
C PHE A 8 -17.87 24.98 -7.67
N LYS A 9 -16.95 25.43 -6.81
CA LYS A 9 -15.63 25.96 -7.12
C LYS A 9 -14.75 24.92 -7.81
N LYS A 10 -14.77 23.67 -7.37
CA LYS A 10 -14.06 22.55 -8.05
C LYS A 10 -14.53 22.41 -9.51
N LEU A 11 -15.85 22.41 -9.75
CA LEU A 11 -16.42 22.33 -11.09
C LEU A 11 -16.10 23.55 -11.96
N LYS A 12 -16.11 24.76 -11.37
CA LYS A 12 -15.72 25.99 -12.04
C LYS A 12 -14.26 25.94 -12.50
N LYS A 13 -13.33 25.61 -11.60
CA LYS A 13 -11.90 25.43 -11.90
C LYS A 13 -11.67 24.41 -13.02
N LEU A 14 -12.41 23.30 -12.99
CA LEU A 14 -12.35 22.27 -14.03
C LEU A 14 -12.70 22.84 -15.41
N LEU A 15 -13.78 23.63 -15.52
CA LEU A 15 -14.23 24.21 -16.79
C LEU A 15 -13.38 25.40 -17.25
N GLU A 16 -12.72 26.09 -16.33
CA GLU A 16 -11.82 27.22 -16.60
C GLU A 16 -10.39 26.79 -16.99
N GLY A 17 -10.07 25.49 -16.92
CA GLY A 17 -8.75 24.99 -17.26
C GLY A 17 -7.74 24.93 -16.11
N ASP A 18 -8.12 25.32 -14.89
CA ASP A 18 -7.30 25.16 -13.68
C ASP A 18 -7.45 23.74 -13.12
N HIS A 19 -6.68 22.82 -13.70
CA HIS A 19 -6.80 21.38 -13.41
C HIS A 19 -5.83 20.89 -12.34
N LEU A 20 -4.99 21.75 -11.76
CA LEU A 20 -3.88 21.33 -10.89
C LEU A 20 -4.38 20.55 -9.67
N HIS A 21 -5.42 21.07 -9.01
CA HIS A 21 -5.99 20.46 -7.80
C HIS A 21 -6.64 19.10 -8.10
N ILE A 22 -7.52 19.03 -9.12
CA ILE A 22 -8.19 17.78 -9.51
C ILE A 22 -7.16 16.75 -10.00
N SER A 23 -6.17 17.18 -10.78
CA SER A 23 -5.07 16.33 -11.22
C SER A 23 -4.28 15.74 -10.04
N LEU A 24 -3.98 16.54 -9.01
CA LEU A 24 -3.32 16.05 -7.80
C LEU A 24 -4.19 15.02 -7.08
N GLN A 25 -5.47 15.30 -6.88
CA GLN A 25 -6.39 14.38 -6.20
C GLN A 25 -6.56 13.06 -6.97
N LEU A 26 -6.65 13.09 -8.31
CA LEU A 26 -6.70 11.88 -9.13
C LEU A 26 -5.43 11.04 -8.99
N ARG A 27 -4.25 11.68 -8.92
CA ARG A 27 -2.98 11.00 -8.68
C ARG A 27 -2.94 10.37 -7.29
N VAL A 28 -3.37 11.08 -6.25
CA VAL A 28 -3.48 10.53 -4.89
C VAL A 28 -4.44 9.34 -4.86
N ALA A 29 -5.60 9.43 -5.50
CA ALA A 29 -6.54 8.32 -5.60
C ALA A 29 -5.96 7.08 -6.29
N SER A 30 -5.18 7.29 -7.36
CA SER A 30 -4.49 6.18 -8.03
C SER A 30 -3.47 5.50 -7.12
N MET A 31 -2.75 6.28 -6.31
CA MET A 31 -1.80 5.74 -5.34
C MET A 31 -2.50 5.00 -4.20
N TYR A 32 -3.69 5.42 -3.78
CA TYR A 32 -4.50 4.66 -2.82
C TYR A 32 -4.82 3.26 -3.30
N MET A 33 -5.14 3.09 -4.59
CA MET A 33 -5.40 1.78 -5.16
C MET A 33 -4.14 0.92 -5.19
N ILE A 34 -3.02 1.49 -5.64
CA ILE A 34 -1.74 0.79 -5.75
C ILE A 34 -1.21 0.38 -4.38
N ILE A 35 -1.18 1.28 -3.41
CA ILE A 35 -0.67 1.02 -2.06
C ILE A 35 -1.60 0.07 -1.30
N TYR A 36 -2.91 0.11 -1.57
CA TYR A 36 -3.83 -0.91 -1.03
C TYR A 36 -3.54 -2.31 -1.55
N GLU A 37 -3.39 -2.48 -2.87
CA GLU A 37 -3.07 -3.79 -3.44
C GLU A 37 -1.69 -4.25 -2.95
N ASP A 38 -0.71 -3.35 -2.86
CA ASP A 38 0.60 -3.65 -2.30
C ASP A 38 0.52 -4.15 -0.85
N LEU A 39 -0.08 -3.37 0.06
CA LEU A 39 -0.17 -3.72 1.46
C LEU A 39 -0.92 -5.05 1.65
N ARG A 40 -2.01 -5.24 0.89
CA ARG A 40 -2.78 -6.49 0.93
C ARG A 40 -1.96 -7.67 0.44
N ASP A 41 -1.25 -7.52 -0.68
CA ASP A 41 -0.37 -8.54 -1.22
C ASP A 41 0.77 -8.86 -0.24
N THR A 42 1.41 -7.86 0.35
CA THR A 42 2.47 -8.03 1.36
C THR A 42 1.95 -8.86 2.54
N ILE A 43 0.74 -8.57 3.03
CA ILE A 43 0.11 -9.31 4.12
C ILE A 43 -0.17 -10.76 3.71
N GLU A 44 -0.80 -10.97 2.56
CA GLU A 44 -1.27 -12.31 2.17
C GLU A 44 -0.17 -13.19 1.57
N GLN A 45 0.63 -12.68 0.63
CA GLN A 45 1.59 -13.44 -0.16
C GLN A 45 2.78 -13.87 0.68
N ARG A 46 3.30 -13.02 1.58
CA ARG A 46 4.43 -13.40 2.43
C ARG A 46 4.08 -14.55 3.36
N VAL A 47 2.91 -14.49 3.99
CA VAL A 47 2.41 -15.59 4.83
C VAL A 47 2.14 -16.85 3.98
N THR A 48 1.50 -16.69 2.82
CA THR A 48 1.23 -17.84 1.93
C THR A 48 2.54 -18.52 1.50
N GLY A 49 3.55 -17.74 1.10
CA GLY A 49 4.85 -18.25 0.68
C GLY A 49 5.64 -18.92 1.80
N PHE A 50 5.50 -18.43 3.04
CA PHE A 50 6.12 -19.07 4.21
C PHE A 50 5.61 -20.48 4.47
N PHE A 51 4.34 -20.77 4.14
CA PHE A 51 3.74 -22.10 4.29
C PHE A 51 3.69 -22.92 2.99
N ALA A 52 4.38 -22.46 1.94
CA ALA A 52 4.48 -23.19 0.68
C ALA A 52 5.54 -24.28 0.79
N ASN A 53 5.13 -25.53 0.56
CA ASN A 53 6.01 -26.69 0.49
C ASN A 53 6.59 -26.89 -0.91
N ASP A 54 5.88 -26.42 -1.94
CA ASP A 54 6.31 -26.53 -3.33
C ASP A 54 5.79 -25.35 -4.16
N TRP A 55 6.44 -25.08 -5.29
CA TRP A 55 6.17 -23.98 -6.18
C TRP A 55 6.17 -24.43 -7.65
N GLU A 56 5.17 -24.00 -8.41
CA GLU A 56 5.11 -24.26 -9.86
C GLU A 56 4.98 -22.95 -10.66
N LEU A 57 5.52 -22.97 -11.87
CA LEU A 57 5.36 -21.89 -12.83
C LEU A 57 4.10 -22.13 -13.68
N VAL A 58 3.02 -21.41 -13.38
CA VAL A 58 1.75 -21.46 -14.11
C VAL A 58 1.53 -20.12 -14.81
N ASP A 59 1.40 -20.13 -16.13
CA ASP A 59 1.22 -18.92 -16.96
C ASP A 59 2.25 -17.81 -16.66
N GLY A 60 3.51 -18.21 -16.43
CA GLY A 60 4.60 -17.29 -16.10
C GLY A 60 4.58 -16.72 -14.68
N LYS A 61 3.70 -17.23 -13.80
CA LYS A 61 3.64 -16.87 -12.37
C LYS A 61 4.10 -18.04 -11.52
N LEU A 62 5.01 -17.76 -10.58
CA LEU A 62 5.40 -18.74 -9.57
C LEU A 62 4.29 -18.80 -8.50
N LEU A 63 3.60 -19.93 -8.42
CA LEU A 63 2.48 -20.13 -7.50
C LEU A 63 2.80 -21.26 -6.52
N PRO A 64 2.40 -21.13 -5.25
CA PRO A 64 2.51 -22.21 -4.28
C PRO A 64 1.49 -23.30 -4.63
N THR A 65 1.95 -24.53 -4.83
CA THR A 65 1.10 -25.65 -5.25
C THR A 65 0.74 -26.58 -4.12
N GLU A 66 1.65 -26.73 -3.16
CA GLU A 66 1.40 -27.48 -1.93
C GLU A 66 1.48 -26.55 -0.72
N LEU A 67 0.33 -26.30 -0.12
CA LEU A 67 0.24 -25.54 1.14
C LEU A 67 0.20 -26.51 2.33
N SER A 68 0.93 -26.14 3.38
CA SER A 68 1.04 -26.94 4.61
C SER A 68 -0.30 -27.08 5.35
N GLU A 69 -0.41 -28.09 6.23
CA GLU A 69 -1.63 -28.30 7.02
C GLU A 69 -1.81 -27.21 8.09
N GLU A 70 -0.71 -26.63 8.56
CA GLU A 70 -0.68 -25.47 9.44
C GLU A 70 -1.34 -24.27 8.75
N TYR A 71 -1.09 -24.04 7.47
CA TYR A 71 -1.75 -22.97 6.71
C TYR A 71 -3.26 -23.22 6.56
N ARG A 72 -3.68 -24.46 6.29
CA ARG A 72 -5.12 -24.80 6.26
C ARG A 72 -5.79 -24.55 7.61
N THR A 73 -5.09 -24.84 8.70
CA THR A 73 -5.56 -24.58 10.06
C THR A 73 -5.62 -23.08 10.34
N LEU A 74 -4.62 -22.30 9.92
CA LEU A 74 -4.59 -20.84 10.02
C LEU A 74 -5.81 -20.19 9.36
N LEU A 75 -6.21 -20.70 8.19
CA LEU A 75 -7.36 -20.20 7.42
C LEU A 75 -8.73 -20.63 7.97
N ARG A 76 -8.78 -21.59 8.90
CA ARG A 76 -10.05 -22.22 9.32
C ARG A 76 -11.02 -21.21 9.92
N GLY A 77 -12.14 -20.98 9.24
CA GLY A 77 -13.19 -20.06 9.68
C GLY A 77 -12.86 -18.56 9.54
N LYS A 78 -11.81 -18.21 8.79
CA LYS A 78 -11.40 -16.82 8.54
C LYS A 78 -11.21 -16.58 7.04
N SER A 79 -11.33 -15.33 6.61
CA SER A 79 -10.83 -14.95 5.28
C SER A 79 -9.31 -15.02 5.26
N LYS A 80 -8.71 -15.28 4.09
CA LYS A 80 -7.25 -15.31 3.90
C LYS A 80 -6.58 -14.05 4.46
N PHE A 81 -7.09 -12.89 4.09
CA PHE A 81 -6.60 -11.61 4.59
C PHE A 81 -6.59 -11.54 6.13
N LYS A 82 -7.72 -11.85 6.78
CA LYS A 82 -7.83 -11.80 8.25
C LYS A 82 -6.88 -12.79 8.91
N ALA A 83 -6.76 -13.99 8.36
CA ALA A 83 -5.89 -15.03 8.89
C ALA A 83 -4.41 -14.65 8.81
N CYS A 84 -3.95 -14.15 7.65
CA CYS A 84 -2.57 -13.72 7.45
C CYS A 84 -2.21 -12.49 8.29
N ARG A 85 -3.14 -11.54 8.39
CA ARG A 85 -3.01 -10.36 9.23
C ARG A 85 -2.89 -10.73 10.72
N ASP A 86 -3.78 -11.61 11.21
CA ASP A 86 -3.72 -12.10 12.59
C ASP A 86 -2.39 -12.85 12.88
N PHE A 87 -1.87 -13.61 11.91
CA PHE A 87 -0.56 -14.28 11.99
C PHE A 87 0.59 -13.26 12.14
N LEU A 88 0.63 -12.23 11.31
CA LEU A 88 1.67 -11.19 11.38
C LEU A 88 1.70 -10.51 12.75
N ARG A 89 0.53 -10.23 13.33
CA ARG A 89 0.43 -9.69 14.68
C ARG A 89 0.94 -10.67 15.74
N GLU A 90 0.54 -11.93 15.66
CA GLU A 90 0.94 -12.98 16.61
C GLU A 90 2.46 -13.17 16.66
N PHE A 91 3.13 -13.05 15.52
CA PHE A 91 4.58 -13.15 15.40
C PHE A 91 5.32 -11.81 15.58
N GLY A 92 4.61 -10.73 15.92
CA GLY A 92 5.19 -9.43 16.23
C GLY A 92 5.69 -8.65 15.01
N ALA A 93 5.23 -8.99 13.80
CA ALA A 93 5.49 -8.20 12.59
C ALA A 93 4.68 -6.89 12.58
N THR A 94 3.47 -6.93 13.15
CA THR A 94 2.57 -5.77 13.32
C THR A 94 2.14 -5.63 14.78
N SER A 95 1.88 -4.40 15.22
CA SER A 95 1.29 -4.08 16.52
C SER A 95 -0.24 -3.98 16.46
N SER A 96 -0.90 -3.85 17.61
CA SER A 96 -2.35 -3.63 17.65
C SER A 96 -2.76 -2.33 16.96
N GLU A 97 -1.94 -1.29 17.05
CA GLU A 97 -2.17 0.00 16.39
C GLU A 97 -2.05 -0.12 14.86
N ASP A 98 -1.09 -0.92 14.39
CA ASP A 98 -0.97 -1.22 12.95
C ASP A 98 -2.23 -1.92 12.43
N GLU A 99 -2.80 -2.84 13.21
CA GLU A 99 -4.01 -3.59 12.84
C GLU A 99 -5.24 -2.70 12.74
N GLU A 100 -5.42 -1.80 13.71
CA GLU A 100 -6.47 -0.79 13.68
C GLU A 100 -6.31 0.12 12.47
N PHE A 101 -5.07 0.53 12.19
CA PHE A 101 -4.75 1.32 11.01
C PHE A 101 -5.06 0.57 9.70
N ILE A 102 -4.69 -0.70 9.57
CA ILE A 102 -5.00 -1.53 8.38
C ILE A 102 -6.50 -1.54 8.14
N VAL A 103 -7.31 -1.81 9.17
CA VAL A 103 -8.78 -1.83 9.04
C VAL A 103 -9.31 -0.47 8.60
N LYS A 104 -8.83 0.61 9.22
CA LYS A 104 -9.20 1.99 8.87
C LYS A 104 -8.85 2.31 7.40
N PHE A 105 -7.63 1.99 6.98
CA PHE A 105 -7.14 2.25 5.63
C PHE A 105 -7.93 1.49 4.57
N ILE A 106 -8.26 0.22 4.81
CA ILE A 106 -9.06 -0.59 3.88
C ILE A 106 -10.47 -0.01 3.74
N SER A 107 -11.08 0.40 4.85
CA SER A 107 -12.38 1.06 4.84
C SER A 107 -12.33 2.37 4.05
N TYR A 108 -11.35 3.22 4.35
CA TYR A 108 -11.18 4.51 3.69
C TYR A 108 -10.94 4.37 2.19
N ARG A 109 -10.06 3.45 1.75
CA ARG A 109 -9.86 3.17 0.32
C ARG A 109 -11.15 2.72 -0.36
N GLY A 110 -11.98 1.93 0.32
CA GLY A 110 -13.32 1.57 -0.15
C GLY A 110 -14.21 2.79 -0.38
N GLU A 111 -14.24 3.72 0.57
CA GLU A 111 -14.96 5.00 0.43
C GLU A 111 -14.42 5.83 -0.73
N VAL A 112 -13.09 5.95 -0.86
CA VAL A 112 -12.44 6.65 -1.98
C VAL A 112 -12.89 6.07 -3.31
N ALA A 113 -12.86 4.75 -3.48
CA ALA A 113 -13.27 4.09 -4.72
C ALA A 113 -14.75 4.34 -5.06
N HIS A 114 -15.63 4.44 -4.06
CA HIS A 114 -17.07 4.68 -4.26
C HIS A 114 -17.42 6.15 -4.44
N ARG A 115 -16.69 7.07 -3.80
CA ARG A 115 -17.02 8.51 -3.74
C ARG A 115 -16.11 9.38 -4.60
N LEU A 116 -15.16 8.81 -5.33
CA LEU A 116 -14.16 9.56 -6.10
C LEU A 116 -14.76 10.68 -6.94
N TYR A 117 -15.86 10.40 -7.65
CA TYR A 117 -16.57 11.40 -8.46
C TYR A 117 -16.97 12.64 -7.65
N TRP A 118 -17.54 12.44 -6.46
CA TRP A 118 -17.97 13.51 -5.58
C TRP A 118 -16.78 14.23 -4.96
N ILE A 119 -15.76 13.49 -4.52
CA ILE A 119 -14.49 14.07 -4.00
C ILE A 119 -13.88 15.05 -5.00
N MET A 120 -13.95 14.75 -6.30
CA MET A 120 -13.41 15.61 -7.36
C MET A 120 -14.22 16.86 -7.65
N LEU A 121 -15.54 16.85 -7.43
CA LEU A 121 -16.46 17.85 -7.98
C LEU A 121 -17.25 18.65 -6.93
N ASP A 122 -17.44 18.09 -5.73
CA ASP A 122 -18.17 18.71 -4.64
C ASP A 122 -17.19 19.36 -3.65
N ASP A 123 -17.37 20.66 -3.39
CA ASP A 123 -16.53 21.42 -2.46
C ASP A 123 -16.74 21.01 -0.99
N ASN A 124 -17.84 20.33 -0.66
CA ASN A 124 -18.12 19.84 0.68
C ASN A 124 -17.42 18.52 0.99
N GLU A 125 -16.92 17.82 -0.04
CA GLU A 125 -16.16 16.59 0.14
C GLU A 125 -14.71 16.91 0.52
N PRO A 126 -14.17 16.25 1.56
CA PRO A 126 -12.79 16.45 1.98
C PRO A 126 -11.81 15.99 0.91
N GLU A 127 -10.62 16.60 0.92
CA GLU A 127 -9.50 16.12 0.13
C GLU A 127 -9.04 14.74 0.61
N LEU A 128 -8.36 14.00 -0.27
CA LEU A 128 -7.81 12.69 0.04
C LEU A 128 -6.66 12.80 1.07
N ASP A 129 -6.64 11.87 2.03
CA ASP A 129 -5.73 11.88 3.17
C ASP A 129 -4.31 11.38 2.81
N LEU A 130 -3.44 12.31 2.40
CA LEU A 130 -2.07 11.96 2.01
C LEU A 130 -1.26 11.31 3.16
N GLU A 131 -1.52 11.71 4.41
CA GLU A 131 -0.80 11.15 5.57
C GLU A 131 -1.13 9.67 5.76
N MET A 132 -2.42 9.31 5.63
CA MET A 132 -2.85 7.92 5.68
C MET A 132 -2.22 7.08 4.56
N LEU A 133 -2.07 7.64 3.37
CA LEU A 133 -1.40 6.96 2.25
C LEU A 133 0.08 6.66 2.58
N ILE A 134 0.80 7.64 3.13
CA ILE A 134 2.21 7.51 3.54
C ILE A 134 2.36 6.49 4.68
N GLN A 135 1.42 6.49 5.62
CA GLN A 135 1.40 5.53 6.73
C GLN A 135 1.20 4.09 6.22
N ALA A 136 0.33 3.89 5.22
CA ALA A 136 0.10 2.57 4.63
C ALA A 136 1.34 2.04 3.89
N LEU A 137 2.02 2.91 3.12
CA LEU A 137 3.29 2.56 2.50
C LEU A 137 4.34 2.18 3.55
N SER A 138 4.48 2.98 4.61
CA SER A 138 5.43 2.73 5.69
C SER A 138 5.16 1.41 6.41
N LEU A 139 3.89 1.04 6.56
CA LEU A 139 3.50 -0.23 7.14
C LEU A 139 3.85 -1.43 6.24
N SER A 140 3.67 -1.29 4.91
CA SER A 140 4.12 -2.33 3.96
C SER A 140 5.64 -2.54 4.06
N VAL A 141 6.44 -1.45 4.12
CA VAL A 141 7.91 -1.53 4.33
C VAL A 141 8.23 -2.24 5.64
N LYS A 142 7.53 -1.90 6.73
CA LYS A 142 7.74 -2.49 8.06
C LYS A 142 7.53 -4.00 8.03
N ILE A 143 6.46 -4.48 7.40
CA ILE A 143 6.16 -5.91 7.27
C ILE A 143 7.25 -6.61 6.46
N GLU A 144 7.64 -6.04 5.31
CA GLU A 144 8.70 -6.58 4.46
C GLU A 144 10.05 -6.67 5.20
N ARG A 145 10.45 -5.62 5.91
CA ARG A 145 11.68 -5.62 6.72
C ARG A 145 11.64 -6.65 7.83
N TRP A 146 10.47 -6.89 8.43
CA TRP A 146 10.31 -7.95 9.41
C TRP A 146 10.57 -9.33 8.81
N TRP A 147 10.05 -9.63 7.61
CA TRP A 147 10.33 -10.88 6.90
C TRP A 147 11.81 -11.05 6.59
N ILE A 148 12.44 -9.99 6.09
CA ILE A 148 13.87 -10.02 5.75
C ILE A 148 14.70 -10.29 7.02
N LYS A 149 14.42 -9.57 8.11
CA LYS A 149 15.15 -9.71 9.38
C LYS A 149 15.02 -11.10 9.99
N ASN A 150 13.80 -11.62 10.06
CA ASN A 150 13.51 -12.79 10.90
C ASN A 150 13.56 -14.10 10.11
N ILE A 151 13.43 -14.05 8.79
CA ILE A 151 13.37 -15.23 7.94
C ILE A 151 14.48 -15.23 6.91
N GLU A 152 14.59 -14.22 6.04
CA GLU A 152 15.53 -14.26 4.91
C GLU A 152 17.00 -14.19 5.36
N LEU A 153 17.38 -13.26 6.23
CA LEU A 153 18.77 -13.14 6.71
C LEU A 153 19.21 -14.37 7.52
N PRO A 154 18.44 -14.87 8.52
CA PRO A 154 18.89 -16.01 9.32
C PRO A 154 18.92 -17.35 8.57
N THR A 155 18.24 -17.44 7.41
CA THR A 155 18.23 -18.66 6.59
C THR A 155 19.17 -18.59 5.39
N ASN A 156 19.91 -17.49 5.25
CA ASN A 156 20.89 -17.32 4.18
C ASN A 156 22.33 -17.39 4.72
N PRO A 157 23.07 -18.48 4.44
CA PRO A 157 24.44 -18.67 4.91
C PRO A 157 25.41 -17.56 4.49
N ASP A 158 25.14 -16.84 3.40
CA ASP A 158 25.98 -15.74 2.93
C ASP A 158 26.00 -14.55 3.91
N PHE A 159 25.01 -14.47 4.81
CA PHE A 159 24.88 -13.43 5.83
C PHE A 159 25.27 -13.91 7.24
N ASP A 160 25.82 -15.12 7.38
CA ASP A 160 26.24 -15.65 8.68
C ASP A 160 27.33 -14.76 9.31
N GLY A 161 27.03 -14.21 10.50
CA GLY A 161 27.93 -13.33 11.23
C GLY A 161 28.08 -11.92 10.66
N ILE A 162 27.27 -11.55 9.66
CA ILE A 162 27.21 -10.18 9.12
C ILE A 162 26.15 -9.40 9.89
N ASP A 163 26.55 -8.26 10.46
CA ASP A 163 25.60 -7.31 11.06
C ASP A 163 25.03 -6.41 9.95
N VAL A 164 23.76 -6.60 9.62
CA VAL A 164 23.06 -5.85 8.58
C VAL A 164 22.19 -4.78 9.24
N SER A 165 22.41 -3.52 8.88
CA SER A 165 21.55 -2.41 9.29
C SER A 165 20.19 -2.52 8.63
N LEU A 166 19.14 -2.79 9.42
CA LEU A 166 17.77 -2.94 8.94
C LEU A 166 17.18 -1.66 8.34
N ASP A 167 17.68 -0.50 8.79
CA ASP A 167 17.23 0.79 8.28
C ASP A 167 17.73 1.06 6.86
N GLU A 168 18.81 0.38 6.45
CA GLU A 168 19.38 0.43 5.10
C GLU A 168 18.73 -0.60 4.16
N ILE A 169 17.91 -1.51 4.67
CA ILE A 169 17.21 -2.50 3.84
C ILE A 169 16.02 -1.83 3.15
N GLU A 170 16.11 -1.76 1.82
CA GLU A 170 15.02 -1.33 0.96
C GLU A 170 14.44 -2.56 0.23
N PRO A 171 13.21 -2.98 0.54
CA PRO A 171 12.58 -4.10 -0.16
C PRO A 171 12.42 -3.80 -1.66
N GLY A 172 12.73 -4.76 -2.52
CA GLY A 172 12.73 -4.55 -3.98
C GLY A 172 11.41 -4.00 -4.54
N ARG A 173 10.27 -4.48 -4.01
CA ARG A 173 8.94 -3.98 -4.38
C ARG A 173 8.76 -2.49 -4.06
N HIS A 174 9.33 -2.04 -2.95
CA HIS A 174 9.26 -0.66 -2.49
C HIS A 174 10.09 0.29 -3.35
N LEU A 175 11.19 -0.17 -3.94
CA LEU A 175 11.93 0.60 -4.96
C LEU A 175 11.01 0.99 -6.13
N PHE A 176 10.20 0.06 -6.62
CA PHE A 176 9.26 0.31 -7.71
C PHE A 176 8.11 1.24 -7.29
N LEU A 177 7.54 1.03 -6.10
CA LEU A 177 6.49 1.92 -5.57
C LEU A 177 7.00 3.35 -5.38
N ARG A 178 8.22 3.53 -4.86
CA ARG A 178 8.85 4.85 -4.74
C ARG A 178 9.03 5.50 -6.10
N GLN A 179 9.41 4.73 -7.12
CA GLN A 179 9.51 5.25 -8.48
C GLN A 179 8.14 5.66 -9.04
N LEU A 180 7.07 4.90 -8.77
CA LEU A 180 5.71 5.27 -9.14
C LEU A 180 5.26 6.57 -8.46
N ILE A 181 5.52 6.71 -7.16
CA ILE A 181 5.23 7.93 -6.39
C ILE A 181 6.01 9.11 -6.96
N ARG A 182 7.31 8.93 -7.24
CA ARG A 182 8.14 9.97 -7.85
C ARG A 182 7.57 10.42 -9.19
N VAL A 183 7.21 9.49 -10.07
CA VAL A 183 6.62 9.83 -11.38
C VAL A 183 5.26 10.52 -11.20
N ALA A 184 4.43 10.05 -10.28
CA ALA A 184 3.11 10.63 -10.05
C ALA A 184 3.20 12.07 -9.54
N PHE A 185 4.17 12.39 -8.67
CA PHE A 185 4.26 13.67 -7.98
C PHE A 185 5.50 14.50 -8.36
N GLN A 186 6.13 14.23 -9.50
CA GLN A 186 7.40 14.88 -9.91
C GLN A 186 7.29 16.42 -9.91
N ASP A 187 6.22 16.96 -10.47
CA ASP A 187 5.90 18.40 -10.47
C ASP A 187 5.77 19.00 -9.07
N VAL A 188 5.21 18.24 -8.12
CA VAL A 188 5.06 18.67 -6.73
C VAL A 188 6.42 18.64 -6.02
N LEU A 189 7.23 17.62 -6.29
CA LEU A 189 8.57 17.47 -5.72
C LEU A 189 9.50 18.58 -6.21
N ASP A 190 9.56 18.82 -7.51
CA ASP A 190 10.41 19.86 -8.13
C ASP A 190 10.06 21.28 -7.61
N ALA A 191 8.77 21.53 -7.39
CA ALA A 191 8.29 22.79 -6.82
C ALA A 191 8.67 22.98 -5.34
N SER A 192 8.92 21.90 -4.60
CA SER A 192 9.36 21.95 -3.21
C SER A 192 10.88 22.13 -3.09
N GLU A 193 11.66 21.51 -3.97
CA GLU A 193 13.13 21.68 -4.04
C GLU A 193 13.54 23.08 -4.52
N SER A 194 12.75 23.72 -5.38
CA SER A 194 13.02 25.10 -5.85
C SER A 194 12.75 26.19 -4.81
N ARG A 195 12.23 25.83 -3.63
CA ARG A 195 11.91 26.74 -2.51
C ARG A 195 12.90 26.64 -1.35
N VAL A 196 13.95 25.82 -1.48
CA VAL A 196 15.08 25.69 -0.55
C VAL A 196 16.30 26.37 -1.16
#